data_AF-A0A1I4G8R5-F1
#
_entry.id   AF-A0A1I4G8R5-F1
#
_cell.length_a   1.000
_cell.length_b   1.000
_cell.length_c   1.000
_cell.angle_alpha   90.00
_cell.angle_beta   90.00
_cell.angle_gamma   90.00
#
_symmetry.space_group_name_H-M   'P 1'
#
loop_
_entity.id
_entity.type
_entity.pdbx_description
1 polymer ?
#
loop_
_entity_poly.entity_id
_entity_poly.type
_entity_poly.pdbx_seq_one_letter_code
_entity_poly.pdbx_strand_id
1 'polypeptide(L)'
;MRLITRSDFDGLVCAMLFKKLGMIDEMKFVHPKDMQDGLVEVNENDILANVPYVPGCGLWFDHHSSELERTGPEIIYKGETRVAPSAARVVYDYYGGKERFGDIDNIMQGVDKADSAQFSADDILNPSGWDLLSFIMDARTGLGRYRDYRISNYQLMEDLVDHCATMTVDEIMQLPDVVERTKRYFELDVDYKAMLKQHTYADGNVIVTDLRNVETIYPGNRFMVYALYPEQNISIWIVDGRNKQNCVFACGHSIINRTSTTDVGALMLANGGGGHKAAGTCQVPYDDAGKVLHELVETMKHNG
;
A
#
# COMPACT_ATOMS: atom_id res chain seq x y z
N MET A 1 -22.89 4.25 10.74
CA MET A 1 -22.25 5.11 9.71
C MET A 1 -21.51 4.20 8.76
N ARG A 2 -21.36 4.60 7.50
CA ARG A 2 -20.56 3.82 6.55
C ARG A 2 -19.09 4.25 6.62
N LEU A 3 -18.18 3.29 6.76
CA LEU A 3 -16.74 3.55 6.65
C LEU A 3 -16.31 3.48 5.18
N ILE A 4 -15.63 4.51 4.70
CA ILE A 4 -14.95 4.51 3.40
C ILE A 4 -13.44 4.56 3.66
N THR A 5 -12.75 3.52 3.25
CA THR A 5 -11.31 3.36 3.52
C THR A 5 -10.61 2.55 2.41
N ARG A 6 -9.31 2.34 2.52
CA ARG A 6 -8.54 1.53 1.57
C ARG A 6 -8.62 0.05 1.91
N SER A 7 -8.49 -0.80 0.89
CA SER A 7 -8.38 -2.26 1.07
C SER A 7 -6.93 -2.64 1.41
N ASP A 8 -6.42 -2.16 2.53
CA ASP A 8 -5.11 -2.49 3.09
C ASP A 8 -5.17 -2.68 4.60
N PHE A 9 -4.02 -2.98 5.22
CA PHE A 9 -3.97 -3.31 6.64
C PHE A 9 -4.39 -2.12 7.53
N ASP A 10 -4.10 -0.89 7.12
CA ASP A 10 -4.52 0.30 7.86
C ASP A 10 -6.04 0.50 7.79
N GLY A 11 -6.65 0.33 6.62
CA GLY A 11 -8.11 0.34 6.49
C GLY A 11 -8.80 -0.78 7.31
N LEU A 12 -8.20 -1.97 7.36
CA LEU A 12 -8.67 -3.09 8.20
C LEU A 12 -8.67 -2.72 9.69
N VAL A 13 -7.59 -2.15 10.20
CA VAL A 13 -7.50 -1.77 11.62
C VAL A 13 -8.40 -0.56 11.93
N CYS A 14 -8.51 0.42 11.02
CA CYS A 14 -9.50 1.50 11.15
C CYS A 14 -10.93 0.94 11.31
N ALA A 15 -11.31 -0.01 10.45
CA ALA A 15 -12.61 -0.69 10.54
C ALA A 15 -12.81 -1.39 11.89
N MET A 16 -11.82 -2.15 12.34
CA MET A 16 -11.85 -2.82 13.64
C MET A 16 -12.07 -1.82 14.80
N LEU A 17 -11.36 -0.68 14.80
CA LEU A 17 -11.49 0.36 15.82
C LEU A 17 -12.89 0.98 15.81
N PHE A 18 -13.40 1.40 14.66
CA PHE A 18 -14.74 1.99 14.56
C PHE A 18 -15.85 1.00 14.90
N LYS A 19 -15.67 -0.28 14.57
CA LYS A 19 -16.62 -1.34 14.94
C LYS A 19 -16.64 -1.56 16.45
N LYS A 20 -15.48 -1.57 17.13
CA LYS A 20 -15.39 -1.60 18.61
C LYS A 20 -16.08 -0.41 19.26
N LEU A 21 -16.11 0.75 18.61
CA LEU A 21 -16.83 1.95 19.08
C LEU A 21 -18.33 1.91 18.80
N GLY A 22 -18.84 0.94 18.03
CA GLY A 22 -20.24 0.89 17.60
C GLY A 22 -20.61 2.02 16.62
N MET A 23 -19.64 2.54 15.88
CA MET A 23 -19.85 3.69 14.98
C MET A 23 -20.21 3.28 13.56
N ILE A 24 -19.81 2.09 13.13
CA ILE A 24 -19.98 1.61 11.77
C ILE A 24 -20.82 0.34 11.68
N ASP A 25 -21.62 0.27 10.63
CA ASP A 25 -22.50 -0.83 10.25
C ASP A 25 -22.30 -1.27 8.79
N GLU A 26 -21.63 -0.44 7.99
CA GLU A 26 -21.25 -0.72 6.60
C GLU A 26 -19.79 -0.30 6.34
N MET A 27 -19.11 -1.00 5.44
CA MET A 27 -17.77 -0.65 4.98
C MET A 27 -17.73 -0.66 3.45
N LYS A 28 -16.96 0.27 2.88
CA LYS A 28 -16.70 0.37 1.46
C LYS A 28 -15.21 0.61 1.23
N PHE A 29 -14.55 -0.36 0.62
CA PHE A 29 -13.16 -0.19 0.20
C PHE A 29 -13.07 0.55 -1.13
N VAL A 30 -12.19 1.54 -1.21
CA VAL A 30 -12.00 2.40 -2.38
C VAL A 30 -10.53 2.60 -2.70
N HIS A 31 -10.23 2.94 -3.96
CA HIS A 31 -8.91 3.45 -4.31
C HIS A 31 -8.86 4.97 -4.08
N PRO A 32 -7.76 5.56 -3.56
CA PRO A 32 -7.66 7.00 -3.32
C PRO A 32 -7.98 7.87 -4.55
N LYS A 33 -7.59 7.39 -5.73
CA LYS A 33 -7.90 8.05 -7.01
C LYS A 33 -9.40 8.18 -7.26
N ASP A 34 -10.21 7.17 -6.91
CA ASP A 34 -11.65 7.21 -7.15
C ASP A 34 -12.34 8.27 -6.27
N MET A 35 -11.78 8.53 -5.08
CA MET A 35 -12.20 9.62 -4.20
C MET A 35 -11.85 10.99 -4.82
N GLN A 36 -10.63 11.11 -5.35
CA GLN A 36 -10.16 12.35 -5.98
C GLN A 36 -10.90 12.67 -7.28
N ASP A 37 -11.25 11.65 -8.06
CA ASP A 37 -12.00 11.77 -9.30
C ASP A 37 -13.52 11.96 -9.07
N GLY A 38 -13.98 11.95 -7.81
CA GLY A 38 -15.39 12.15 -7.46
C GLY A 38 -16.30 10.99 -7.86
N LEU A 39 -15.75 9.79 -8.02
CA LEU A 39 -16.48 8.58 -8.42
C LEU A 39 -17.17 7.89 -7.23
N VAL A 40 -16.81 8.28 -6.01
CA VAL A 40 -17.39 7.75 -4.77
C VAL A 40 -18.31 8.80 -4.18
N GLU A 41 -19.59 8.44 -4.05
CA GLU A 41 -20.57 9.27 -3.34
C GLU A 41 -20.26 9.29 -1.84
N VAL A 42 -20.08 10.49 -1.29
CA VAL A 42 -19.80 10.75 0.13
C VAL A 42 -20.85 11.71 0.69
N ASN A 43 -21.35 11.43 1.89
CA ASN A 43 -22.28 12.28 2.62
C ASN A 43 -22.00 12.30 4.14
N GLU A 44 -22.85 13.00 4.90
CA GLU A 44 -22.66 13.23 6.34
C GLU A 44 -22.71 11.96 7.21
N ASN A 45 -23.20 10.84 6.66
CA ASN A 45 -23.22 9.53 7.33
C ASN A 45 -21.97 8.69 7.04
N ASP A 46 -20.96 9.26 6.37
CA ASP A 46 -19.71 8.60 6.04
C ASP A 46 -18.56 8.99 6.98
N ILE A 47 -17.76 7.99 7.36
CA ILE A 47 -16.45 8.15 7.97
C ILE A 47 -15.40 7.88 6.90
N LEU A 48 -14.53 8.85 6.63
CA LEU A 48 -13.39 8.69 5.74
C LEU A 48 -12.15 8.37 6.59
N ALA A 49 -11.48 7.25 6.34
CA ALA A 49 -10.24 6.88 7.03
C ALA A 49 -9.17 6.41 6.04
N ASN A 50 -7.96 6.93 6.12
CA ASN A 50 -6.85 6.63 5.18
C ASN A 50 -7.24 6.87 3.70
N VAL A 51 -8.07 7.89 3.46
CA VAL A 51 -8.48 8.27 2.11
C VAL A 51 -8.54 9.79 1.99
N PRO A 52 -8.38 10.35 0.77
CA PRO A 52 -8.42 11.78 0.55
C PRO A 52 -9.72 12.42 1.04
N TYR A 53 -9.65 13.64 1.59
CA TYR A 53 -10.84 14.37 2.03
C TYR A 53 -11.83 14.60 0.89
N VAL A 54 -13.12 14.42 1.20
CA VAL A 54 -14.24 14.79 0.34
C VAL A 54 -15.22 15.66 1.15
N PRO A 55 -15.56 16.87 0.67
CA PRO A 55 -16.49 17.75 1.36
C PRO A 55 -17.84 17.07 1.64
N GLY A 56 -18.37 17.31 2.85
CA GLY A 56 -19.65 16.76 3.27
C GLY A 56 -19.57 15.43 4.02
N CYS A 57 -18.38 14.82 4.17
CA CYS A 57 -18.22 13.65 5.03
C CYS A 57 -18.56 13.97 6.50
N GLY A 58 -19.05 12.98 7.25
CA GLY A 58 -19.36 13.13 8.67
C GLY A 58 -18.12 13.23 9.55
N LEU A 59 -17.13 12.37 9.30
CA LEU A 59 -15.83 12.33 9.99
C LEU A 59 -14.70 12.05 8.98
N TRP A 60 -13.52 12.61 9.23
CA TRP A 60 -12.32 12.35 8.43
C TRP A 60 -11.09 12.13 9.31
N PHE A 61 -10.37 11.04 9.03
CA PHE A 61 -9.13 10.65 9.67
C PHE A 61 -8.07 10.33 8.62
N ASP A 62 -6.94 11.00 8.68
CA ASP A 62 -5.84 10.78 7.75
C ASP A 62 -4.50 11.13 8.39
N HIS A 63 -3.43 10.61 7.80
CA HIS A 63 -2.07 10.77 8.31
C HIS A 63 -1.05 11.27 7.27
N HIS A 64 -1.49 11.45 6.03
CA HIS A 64 -0.62 11.90 4.94
C HIS A 64 -0.36 13.41 5.01
N SER A 65 0.91 13.81 4.95
CA SER A 65 1.26 15.23 4.88
C SER A 65 0.74 15.93 3.62
N SER A 66 0.62 15.19 2.51
CA SER A 66 0.08 15.71 1.24
C SER A 66 -1.37 16.16 1.35
N GLU A 67 -2.17 15.52 2.19
CA GLU A 67 -3.57 15.91 2.37
C GLU A 67 -3.69 17.17 3.23
N LEU A 68 -2.81 17.36 4.21
CA LEU A 68 -2.70 18.62 4.97
C LEU A 68 -2.35 19.80 4.05
N GLU A 69 -1.44 19.59 3.09
CA GLU A 69 -1.09 20.60 2.09
C GLU A 69 -2.26 20.87 1.11
N ARG A 70 -2.97 19.82 0.70
CA ARG A 70 -4.05 19.89 -0.29
C ARG A 70 -5.35 20.49 0.26
N THR A 71 -5.70 20.19 1.51
CA THR A 71 -6.94 20.68 2.13
C THR A 71 -6.87 22.17 2.50
N GLY A 72 -5.67 22.72 2.69
CA GLY A 72 -5.50 24.13 3.00
C GLY A 72 -6.10 24.54 4.36
N PRO A 73 -5.78 25.75 4.85
CA PRO A 73 -6.16 26.18 6.22
C PRO A 73 -7.67 26.46 6.41
N GLU A 74 -8.48 26.43 5.35
CA GLU A 74 -9.88 26.89 5.38
C GLU A 74 -10.93 25.77 5.50
N ILE A 75 -10.54 24.49 5.42
CA ILE A 75 -11.49 23.38 5.51
C ILE A 75 -11.78 23.05 6.98
N ILE A 76 -13.05 23.15 7.36
CA ILE A 76 -13.55 22.71 8.66
C ILE A 76 -14.14 21.31 8.50
N TYR A 77 -13.59 20.34 9.23
CA TYR A 77 -14.09 18.97 9.28
C TYR A 77 -14.12 18.45 10.72
N LYS A 78 -14.82 17.34 10.96
CA LYS A 78 -14.78 16.61 12.23
C LYS A 78 -13.84 15.41 12.08
N GLY A 79 -13.10 15.10 13.13
CA GLY A 79 -12.05 14.06 13.13
C GLY A 79 -10.68 14.68 13.36
N GLU A 80 -9.63 14.02 12.89
CA GLU A 80 -8.25 14.47 13.08
C GLU A 80 -7.39 14.05 11.91
N THR A 81 -6.57 14.99 11.41
CA THR A 81 -5.48 14.65 10.50
C THR A 81 -4.16 15.13 11.05
N ARG A 82 -3.16 14.24 11.09
CA ARG A 82 -1.79 14.58 11.50
C ARG A 82 -0.80 13.58 10.98
N VAL A 83 0.46 13.99 10.82
CA VAL A 83 1.53 13.06 10.50
C VAL A 83 1.64 12.00 11.60
N ALA A 84 1.38 10.75 11.23
CA ALA A 84 1.42 9.58 12.10
C ALA A 84 1.82 8.34 11.28
N PRO A 85 2.24 7.23 11.93
CA PRO A 85 2.63 6.01 11.21
C PRO A 85 1.50 5.34 10.42
N SER A 86 0.24 5.58 10.79
CA SER A 86 -0.97 5.03 10.15
C SER A 86 -2.19 5.91 10.47
N ALA A 87 -3.27 5.83 9.69
CA ALA A 87 -4.54 6.46 10.05
C ALA A 87 -5.20 5.76 11.26
N ALA A 88 -5.03 4.44 11.39
CA ALA A 88 -5.47 3.68 12.55
C ALA A 88 -4.87 4.23 13.84
N ARG A 89 -3.60 4.66 13.84
CA ARG A 89 -2.99 5.34 15.00
C ARG A 89 -3.69 6.64 15.34
N VAL A 90 -4.05 7.44 14.33
CA VAL A 90 -4.80 8.69 14.54
C VAL A 90 -6.14 8.40 15.19
N VAL A 91 -6.89 7.42 14.67
CA VAL A 91 -8.19 6.98 15.24
C VAL A 91 -8.00 6.46 16.67
N TYR A 92 -7.03 5.60 16.90
CA TYR A 92 -6.75 5.02 18.22
C TYR A 92 -6.48 6.11 19.27
N ASP A 93 -5.59 7.05 18.97
CA ASP A 93 -5.23 8.12 19.89
C ASP A 93 -6.39 9.11 20.10
N TYR A 94 -7.11 9.48 19.03
CA TYR A 94 -8.25 10.41 19.07
C TYR A 94 -9.36 9.95 20.04
N TYR A 95 -9.63 8.64 20.08
CA TYR A 95 -10.68 8.07 20.93
C TYR A 95 -10.20 7.60 22.30
N GLY A 96 -8.96 7.91 22.71
CA GLY A 96 -8.46 7.64 24.06
C GLY A 96 -7.59 6.40 24.22
N GLY A 97 -7.11 5.82 23.10
CA GLY A 97 -6.11 4.77 23.08
C GLY A 97 -6.42 3.58 23.99
N LYS A 98 -5.44 3.16 24.79
CA LYS A 98 -5.51 1.94 25.60
C LYS A 98 -6.68 1.94 26.59
N GLU A 99 -7.03 3.10 27.15
CA GLU A 99 -8.16 3.24 28.07
C GLU A 99 -9.49 2.92 27.39
N ARG A 100 -9.61 3.21 26.09
CA ARG A 100 -10.83 2.98 25.31
C ARG A 100 -10.87 1.60 24.66
N PHE A 101 -9.76 1.15 24.09
CA PHE A 101 -9.71 -0.03 23.22
C PHE A 101 -9.18 -1.28 23.90
N GLY A 102 -8.61 -1.16 25.10
CA GLY A 102 -7.99 -2.28 25.82
C GLY A 102 -6.65 -2.67 25.22
N ASP A 103 -6.25 -3.94 25.42
CA ASP A 103 -4.93 -4.43 25.06
C ASP A 103 -4.86 -4.87 23.59
N ILE A 104 -4.81 -3.88 22.69
CA ILE A 104 -4.64 -4.09 21.23
C ILE A 104 -3.29 -3.55 20.72
N ASP A 105 -2.32 -3.34 21.64
CA ASP A 105 -1.02 -2.73 21.31
C ASP A 105 -0.26 -3.54 20.24
N ASN A 106 -0.44 -4.86 20.21
CA ASN A 106 0.25 -5.75 19.28
C ASN A 106 -0.19 -5.53 17.81
N ILE A 107 -1.49 -5.45 17.53
CA ILE A 107 -1.98 -5.13 16.17
C ILE A 107 -1.68 -3.68 15.81
N MET A 108 -1.74 -2.76 16.78
CA MET A 108 -1.39 -1.36 16.57
C MET A 108 0.09 -1.17 16.18
N GLN A 109 1.01 -1.98 16.74
CA GLN A 109 2.41 -2.01 16.30
C GLN A 109 2.55 -2.57 14.87
N GLY A 110 1.80 -3.63 14.55
CA GLY A 110 1.80 -4.23 13.21
C GLY A 110 1.35 -3.24 12.13
N VAL A 111 0.23 -2.53 12.34
CA VAL A 111 -0.30 -1.58 11.36
C VAL A 111 0.62 -0.37 11.19
N ASP A 112 1.17 0.16 12.29
CA ASP A 112 2.12 1.27 12.24
C ASP A 112 3.38 0.89 11.46
N LYS A 113 3.90 -0.32 11.67
CA LYS A 113 5.04 -0.84 10.93
C LYS A 113 4.73 -0.98 9.44
N ALA A 114 3.57 -1.55 9.12
CA ALA A 114 3.20 -1.84 7.74
C ALA A 114 2.98 -0.59 6.90
N ASP A 115 2.24 0.39 7.44
CA ASP A 115 1.83 1.56 6.69
C ASP A 115 2.95 2.60 6.56
N SER A 116 3.78 2.76 7.60
CA SER A 116 5.03 3.53 7.53
C SER A 116 6.19 2.80 6.82
N ALA A 117 5.94 1.57 6.35
CA ALA A 117 6.89 0.68 5.69
C ALA A 117 8.19 0.46 6.47
N GLN A 118 8.12 0.35 7.80
CA GLN A 118 9.26 0.13 8.70
C GLN A 118 9.65 -1.37 8.79
N PHE A 119 9.78 -2.02 7.65
CA PHE A 119 10.25 -3.40 7.56
C PHE A 119 11.76 -3.47 7.45
N SER A 120 12.36 -4.43 8.15
CA SER A 120 13.73 -4.88 7.93
C SER A 120 13.82 -5.82 6.71
N ALA A 121 15.04 -6.11 6.25
CA ALA A 121 15.24 -7.08 5.18
C ALA A 121 14.72 -8.49 5.57
N ASP A 122 14.84 -8.88 6.84
CA ASP A 122 14.34 -10.18 7.31
C ASP A 122 12.81 -10.23 7.32
N ASP A 123 12.14 -9.16 7.77
CA ASP A 123 10.67 -9.06 7.72
C ASP A 123 10.13 -9.23 6.30
N ILE A 124 10.89 -8.75 5.30
CA ILE A 124 10.53 -8.81 3.88
C ILE A 124 10.78 -10.22 3.30
N LEU A 125 11.92 -10.82 3.66
CA LEU A 125 12.36 -12.11 3.11
C LEU A 125 11.65 -13.30 3.77
N ASN A 126 11.37 -13.18 5.06
CA ASN A 126 10.82 -14.21 5.93
C ASN A 126 9.61 -13.69 6.75
N PRO A 127 8.57 -13.12 6.09
CA PRO A 127 7.46 -12.51 6.80
C PRO A 127 6.70 -13.54 7.65
N SER A 128 6.29 -13.12 8.84
CA SER A 128 5.42 -13.89 9.74
C SER A 128 4.48 -12.96 10.50
N GLY A 129 3.47 -13.52 11.19
CA GLY A 129 2.52 -12.74 11.99
C GLY A 129 1.88 -11.59 11.21
N TRP A 130 1.90 -10.38 11.80
CA TRP A 130 1.26 -9.19 11.22
C TRP A 130 1.93 -8.73 9.93
N ASP A 131 3.24 -8.92 9.80
CA ASP A 131 3.97 -8.53 8.59
C ASP A 131 3.46 -9.35 7.40
N LEU A 132 3.36 -10.67 7.58
CA LEU A 132 2.80 -11.58 6.56
C LEU A 132 1.34 -11.28 6.27
N LEU A 133 0.51 -11.08 7.29
CA LEU A 133 -0.90 -10.74 7.09
C LEU A 133 -1.03 -9.42 6.31
N SER A 134 -0.21 -8.42 6.63
CA SER A 134 -0.21 -7.15 5.91
C SER A 134 0.16 -7.32 4.43
N PHE A 135 1.12 -8.19 4.12
CA PHE A 135 1.51 -8.49 2.73
C PHE A 135 0.44 -9.29 1.99
N ILE A 136 -0.23 -10.25 2.64
CA ILE A 136 -1.31 -11.02 2.02
C ILE A 136 -2.50 -10.10 1.69
N MET A 137 -2.75 -9.10 2.52
CA MET A 137 -3.86 -8.16 2.36
C MET A 137 -3.57 -6.98 1.45
N ASP A 138 -2.29 -6.67 1.23
CA ASP A 138 -1.91 -5.65 0.27
C ASP A 138 -2.28 -6.09 -1.16
N ALA A 139 -3.22 -5.37 -1.78
CA ALA A 139 -3.62 -5.60 -3.16
C ALA A 139 -2.42 -5.55 -4.14
N ARG A 140 -1.36 -4.81 -3.80
CA ARG A 140 -0.12 -4.69 -4.59
C ARG A 140 0.73 -5.96 -4.58
N THR A 141 0.54 -6.85 -3.60
CA THR A 141 1.15 -8.20 -3.63
C THR A 141 0.60 -9.03 -4.79
N GLY A 142 -0.62 -8.73 -5.25
CA GLY A 142 -1.18 -9.32 -6.46
C GLY A 142 -1.83 -10.69 -6.27
N LEU A 143 -2.08 -11.12 -5.03
CA LEU A 143 -2.84 -12.36 -4.74
C LEU A 143 -4.30 -12.27 -5.21
N GLY A 144 -4.89 -11.08 -5.29
CA GLY A 144 -6.25 -10.88 -5.79
C GLY A 144 -6.47 -11.21 -7.27
N ARG A 145 -5.40 -11.46 -8.03
CA ARG A 145 -5.49 -11.93 -9.43
C ARG A 145 -6.02 -13.36 -9.52
N TYR A 146 -5.92 -14.13 -8.44
CA TYR A 146 -6.43 -15.49 -8.35
C TYR A 146 -7.85 -15.48 -7.76
N ARG A 147 -8.75 -16.24 -8.40
CA ARG A 147 -10.21 -16.22 -8.11
C ARG A 147 -10.77 -17.55 -7.64
N ASP A 148 -9.90 -18.52 -7.42
CA ASP A 148 -10.20 -19.90 -7.02
C ASP A 148 -10.14 -20.11 -5.50
N TYR A 149 -10.02 -19.04 -4.72
CA TYR A 149 -10.14 -19.07 -3.26
C TYR A 149 -11.56 -19.43 -2.82
N ARG A 150 -11.69 -20.04 -1.64
CA ARG A 150 -13.00 -20.37 -1.04
C ARG A 150 -13.90 -19.13 -0.86
N ILE A 151 -13.32 -18.01 -0.45
CA ILE A 151 -13.98 -16.71 -0.30
C ILE A 151 -13.20 -15.62 -1.04
N SER A 152 -13.89 -14.55 -1.43
CA SER A 152 -13.24 -13.39 -2.07
C SER A 152 -12.32 -12.66 -1.09
N ASN A 153 -11.37 -11.87 -1.61
CA ASN A 153 -10.54 -11.01 -0.75
C ASN A 153 -11.37 -9.95 -0.03
N TYR A 154 -12.47 -9.50 -0.63
CA TYR A 154 -13.39 -8.57 0.01
C TYR A 154 -14.06 -9.21 1.24
N GLN A 155 -14.59 -10.43 1.08
CA GLN A 155 -15.17 -11.18 2.20
C GLN A 155 -14.13 -11.47 3.28
N LEU A 156 -12.90 -11.85 2.90
CA LEU A 156 -11.84 -12.06 3.88
C LEU A 156 -11.54 -10.79 4.68
N MET A 157 -11.51 -9.61 4.04
CA MET A 157 -11.31 -8.34 4.74
C MET A 157 -12.44 -8.08 5.74
N GLU A 158 -13.70 -8.33 5.37
CA GLU A 158 -14.84 -8.20 6.28
C GLU A 158 -14.73 -9.15 7.48
N ASP A 159 -14.41 -10.42 7.24
CA ASP A 159 -14.25 -11.44 8.29
C ASP A 159 -13.08 -11.06 9.23
N LEU A 160 -11.97 -10.56 8.67
CA LEU A 160 -10.79 -10.16 9.44
C LEU A 160 -11.05 -8.96 10.35
N VAL A 161 -11.99 -8.06 10.03
CA VAL A 161 -12.36 -6.94 10.93
C VAL A 161 -12.83 -7.49 12.28
N ASP A 162 -13.62 -8.56 12.26
CA ASP A 162 -14.13 -9.21 13.47
C ASP A 162 -13.06 -10.07 14.15
N HIS A 163 -12.28 -10.82 13.36
CA HIS A 163 -11.23 -11.67 13.92
C HIS A 163 -10.14 -10.85 14.61
N CYS A 164 -9.66 -9.77 13.99
CA CYS A 164 -8.65 -8.88 14.59
C CYS A 164 -9.10 -8.26 15.92
N ALA A 165 -10.40 -8.12 16.15
CA ALA A 165 -10.93 -7.54 17.38
C ALA A 165 -10.85 -8.50 18.59
N THR A 166 -10.68 -9.80 18.36
CA THR A 166 -10.87 -10.87 19.36
C THR A 166 -9.82 -11.97 19.36
N MET A 167 -9.06 -12.12 18.27
CA MET A 167 -8.05 -13.17 18.10
C MET A 167 -6.65 -12.60 18.10
N THR A 168 -5.70 -13.41 18.55
CA THR A 168 -4.27 -13.17 18.36
C THR A 168 -3.88 -13.39 16.90
N VAL A 169 -2.72 -12.85 16.50
CA VAL A 169 -2.23 -13.03 15.13
C VAL A 169 -1.99 -14.51 14.81
N ASP A 170 -1.49 -15.30 15.76
CA ASP A 170 -1.23 -16.73 15.55
C ASP A 170 -2.53 -17.49 15.25
N GLU A 171 -3.62 -17.16 15.95
CA GLU A 171 -4.95 -17.73 15.69
C GLU A 171 -5.49 -17.31 14.32
N ILE A 172 -5.35 -16.03 13.95
CA ILE A 172 -5.75 -15.51 12.64
C ILE A 172 -4.99 -16.23 11.51
N MET A 173 -3.69 -16.45 11.69
CA MET A 173 -2.85 -17.15 10.73
C MET A 173 -3.24 -18.62 10.54
N GLN A 174 -4.02 -19.22 11.47
CA GLN A 174 -4.57 -20.56 11.34
C GLN A 174 -5.98 -20.61 10.70
N LEU A 175 -6.61 -19.46 10.44
CA LEU A 175 -7.91 -19.44 9.77
C LEU A 175 -7.80 -20.04 8.37
N PRO A 176 -8.73 -20.92 7.93
CA PRO A 176 -8.61 -21.64 6.67
C PRO A 176 -8.33 -20.74 5.45
N ASP A 177 -9.00 -19.59 5.37
CA ASP A 177 -8.87 -18.65 4.24
C ASP A 177 -7.57 -17.84 4.29
N VAL A 178 -6.98 -17.66 5.47
CA VAL A 178 -5.65 -17.05 5.66
C VAL A 178 -4.57 -18.07 5.34
N VAL A 179 -4.73 -19.33 5.78
CA VAL A 179 -3.82 -20.45 5.48
C VAL A 179 -3.75 -20.71 3.97
N GLU A 180 -4.88 -20.74 3.27
CA GLU A 180 -4.92 -20.94 1.81
C GLU A 180 -4.11 -19.86 1.08
N ARG A 181 -4.26 -18.59 1.47
CA ARG A 181 -3.52 -17.47 0.89
C ARG A 181 -2.05 -17.47 1.26
N THR A 182 -1.74 -17.81 2.51
CA THR A 182 -0.36 -17.95 2.99
C THR A 182 0.38 -19.04 2.23
N LYS A 183 -0.26 -20.20 2.05
CA LYS A 183 0.29 -21.30 1.26
C LYS A 183 0.62 -20.84 -0.16
N ARG A 184 -0.35 -20.21 -0.84
CA ARG A 184 -0.12 -19.70 -2.20
C ARG A 184 0.98 -18.63 -2.25
N TYR A 185 1.01 -17.72 -1.28
CA TYR A 185 2.04 -16.69 -1.18
C TYR A 185 3.43 -17.32 -1.19
N PHE A 186 3.68 -18.32 -0.33
CA PHE A 186 4.99 -18.99 -0.25
C PHE A 186 5.28 -19.93 -1.43
N GLU A 187 4.28 -20.61 -1.98
CA GLU A 187 4.46 -21.43 -3.20
C GLU A 187 4.93 -20.57 -4.39
N LEU A 188 4.36 -19.38 -4.54
CA LEU A 188 4.69 -18.46 -5.65
C LEU A 188 5.88 -17.54 -5.35
N ASP A 189 6.31 -17.41 -4.10
CA ASP A 189 7.48 -16.61 -3.71
C ASP A 189 8.77 -17.12 -4.38
N VAL A 190 8.87 -18.43 -4.60
CA VAL A 190 9.99 -19.05 -5.35
C VAL A 190 10.03 -18.53 -6.78
N ASP A 191 8.89 -18.56 -7.47
CA ASP A 191 8.76 -18.09 -8.85
C ASP A 191 8.94 -16.57 -8.95
N TYR A 192 8.43 -15.83 -7.97
CA TYR A 192 8.60 -14.38 -7.89
C TYR A 192 10.07 -13.99 -7.73
N LYS A 193 10.81 -14.64 -6.83
CA LYS A 193 12.26 -14.42 -6.66
C LYS A 193 13.04 -14.82 -7.90
N ALA A 194 12.65 -15.91 -8.58
CA ALA A 194 13.27 -16.32 -9.84
C ALA A 194 13.04 -15.27 -10.96
N MET A 195 11.82 -14.76 -11.08
CA MET A 195 11.46 -13.68 -12.01
C MET A 195 12.29 -12.42 -11.74
N LEU A 196 12.34 -11.95 -10.49
CA LEU A 196 13.16 -10.79 -10.12
C LEU A 196 14.63 -11.02 -10.48
N LYS A 197 15.20 -12.19 -10.16
CA LYS A 197 16.58 -12.50 -10.49
C LYS A 197 16.88 -12.45 -12.00
N GLN A 198 15.90 -12.83 -12.83
CA GLN A 198 16.04 -12.85 -14.28
C GLN A 198 15.88 -11.45 -14.91
N HIS A 199 15.03 -10.61 -14.34
CA HIS A 199 14.55 -9.37 -14.96
C HIS A 199 14.98 -8.09 -14.24
N THR A 200 15.72 -8.22 -13.13
CA THR A 200 16.19 -7.10 -12.33
C THR A 200 17.72 -6.99 -12.35
N TYR A 201 18.23 -5.78 -12.49
CA TYR A 201 19.65 -5.46 -12.37
C TYR A 201 19.85 -4.11 -11.68
N ALA A 202 21.05 -3.90 -11.13
CA ALA A 202 21.44 -2.61 -10.56
C ALA A 202 22.19 -1.77 -11.61
N ASP A 203 21.85 -0.49 -11.70
CA ASP A 203 22.57 0.53 -12.48
C ASP A 203 22.89 1.71 -11.54
N GLY A 204 24.09 1.69 -10.97
CA GLY A 204 24.48 2.62 -9.90
C GLY A 204 23.63 2.43 -8.64
N ASN A 205 22.98 3.50 -8.19
CA ASN A 205 22.06 3.53 -7.04
C ASN A 205 20.64 3.06 -7.39
N VAL A 206 20.34 2.78 -8.66
CA VAL A 206 19.00 2.45 -9.16
C VAL A 206 18.86 0.94 -9.37
N ILE A 207 17.74 0.38 -8.92
CA ILE A 207 17.31 -0.99 -9.25
C ILE A 207 16.36 -0.93 -10.43
N VAL A 208 16.72 -1.55 -11.55
CA VAL A 208 15.90 -1.58 -12.76
C VAL A 208 15.28 -2.97 -12.92
N THR A 209 13.95 -3.04 -12.89
CA THR A 209 13.17 -4.27 -13.12
C THR A 209 12.39 -4.13 -14.42
N ASP A 210 12.85 -4.81 -15.48
CA ASP A 210 12.22 -4.76 -16.81
C ASP A 210 11.41 -6.03 -17.10
N LEU A 211 10.10 -5.91 -16.92
CA LEU A 211 9.13 -6.98 -17.11
C LEU A 211 8.33 -6.83 -18.42
N ARG A 212 8.81 -6.02 -19.37
CA ARG A 212 8.21 -5.99 -20.71
C ARG A 212 8.35 -7.35 -21.37
N ASN A 213 7.33 -7.79 -22.07
CA ASN A 213 7.24 -9.12 -22.69
C ASN A 213 7.28 -10.30 -21.70
N VAL A 214 7.13 -10.06 -20.39
CA VAL A 214 6.98 -11.13 -19.40
C VAL A 214 5.50 -11.50 -19.31
N GLU A 215 5.17 -12.74 -19.67
CA GLU A 215 3.77 -13.21 -19.70
C GLU A 215 3.15 -13.28 -18.30
N THR A 216 3.90 -13.80 -17.33
CA THR A 216 3.43 -14.00 -15.96
C THR A 216 4.26 -13.17 -14.99
N ILE A 217 3.62 -12.21 -14.32
CA ILE A 217 4.20 -11.49 -13.18
C ILE A 217 3.72 -12.17 -11.90
N TYR A 218 4.58 -12.88 -11.20
CA TYR A 218 4.21 -13.61 -9.98
C TYR A 218 3.87 -12.67 -8.81
N PRO A 219 3.00 -13.08 -7.87
CA PRO A 219 2.72 -12.28 -6.68
C PRO A 219 3.88 -12.33 -5.69
N GLY A 220 4.06 -11.25 -4.95
CA GLY A 220 5.05 -11.15 -3.88
C GLY A 220 5.03 -9.76 -3.27
N ASN A 221 5.54 -9.61 -2.05
CA ASN A 221 5.50 -8.31 -1.40
C ASN A 221 6.33 -7.29 -2.20
N ARG A 222 5.84 -6.05 -2.26
CA ARG A 222 6.43 -4.97 -3.07
C ARG A 222 7.83 -4.53 -2.63
N PHE A 223 8.26 -4.96 -1.45
CA PHE A 223 9.54 -4.58 -0.87
C PHE A 223 10.66 -5.58 -1.16
N MET A 224 10.34 -6.75 -1.71
CA MET A 224 11.30 -7.82 -2.04
C MET A 224 12.51 -7.32 -2.81
N VAL A 225 12.29 -6.44 -3.80
CA VAL A 225 13.37 -5.87 -4.61
C VAL A 225 14.41 -5.11 -3.77
N TYR A 226 14.00 -4.44 -2.70
CA TYR A 226 14.91 -3.70 -1.81
C TYR A 226 15.68 -4.61 -0.86
N ALA A 227 15.08 -5.74 -0.47
CA ALA A 227 15.78 -6.74 0.34
C ALA A 227 16.81 -7.53 -0.49
N LEU A 228 16.54 -7.74 -1.78
CA LEU A 228 17.47 -8.39 -2.71
C LEU A 228 18.61 -7.47 -3.18
N TYR A 229 18.38 -6.15 -3.17
CA TYR A 229 19.34 -5.12 -3.59
C TYR A 229 19.50 -4.05 -2.50
N PRO A 230 20.08 -4.41 -1.32
CA PRO A 230 20.09 -3.52 -0.15
C PRO A 230 21.02 -2.31 -0.30
N GLU A 231 21.94 -2.32 -1.26
CA GLU A 231 22.85 -1.21 -1.53
C GLU A 231 22.18 -0.07 -2.31
N GLN A 232 21.18 -0.39 -3.14
CA GLN A 232 20.47 0.59 -3.96
C GLN A 232 19.36 1.28 -3.17
N ASN A 233 19.12 2.55 -3.48
CA ASN A 233 18.24 3.43 -2.71
C ASN A 233 16.95 3.82 -3.44
N ILE A 234 16.82 3.46 -4.72
CA ILE A 234 15.63 3.72 -5.53
C ILE A 234 15.44 2.59 -6.55
N SER A 235 14.19 2.30 -6.90
CA SER A 235 13.85 1.34 -7.95
C SER A 235 12.95 1.94 -9.02
N ILE A 236 13.03 1.37 -10.21
CA ILE A 236 12.13 1.60 -11.34
C ILE A 236 11.70 0.25 -11.92
N TRP A 237 10.39 0.05 -11.99
CA TRP A 237 9.75 -1.07 -12.65
C TRP A 237 9.17 -0.60 -13.97
N ILE A 238 9.34 -1.40 -15.03
CA ILE A 238 8.69 -1.17 -16.31
C ILE A 238 7.91 -2.42 -16.73
N VAL A 239 6.62 -2.24 -17.02
CA VAL A 239 5.70 -3.31 -17.41
C VAL A 239 4.95 -2.95 -18.67
N ASP A 240 4.55 -3.96 -19.45
CA ASP A 240 3.66 -3.77 -20.59
C ASP A 240 2.30 -3.27 -20.10
N GLY A 241 1.82 -2.18 -20.67
CA GLY A 241 0.43 -1.77 -20.51
C GLY A 241 -0.51 -2.52 -21.45
N ARG A 242 -1.78 -2.11 -21.48
CA ARG A 242 -2.83 -2.84 -22.20
C ARG A 242 -2.46 -3.01 -23.68
N ASN A 243 -2.43 -4.26 -24.15
CA ASN A 243 -2.12 -4.62 -25.54
C ASN A 243 -0.84 -3.96 -26.09
N LYS A 244 0.16 -3.67 -25.22
CA LYS A 244 1.40 -2.96 -25.59
C LYS A 244 1.16 -1.61 -26.27
N GLN A 245 0.06 -0.92 -25.94
CA GLN A 245 -0.17 0.45 -26.39
C GLN A 245 0.76 1.44 -25.69
N ASN A 246 1.13 1.13 -24.44
CA ASN A 246 2.02 1.92 -23.61
C ASN A 246 2.86 1.00 -22.70
N CYS A 247 3.87 1.59 -22.06
CA CYS A 247 4.58 1.01 -20.92
C CYS A 247 4.25 1.82 -19.67
N VAL A 248 4.07 1.14 -18.56
CA VAL A 248 3.89 1.76 -17.25
C VAL A 248 5.22 1.71 -16.50
N PHE A 249 5.67 2.87 -16.05
CA PHE A 249 6.80 3.00 -15.14
C PHE A 249 6.29 3.20 -13.72
N ALA A 250 6.83 2.45 -12.77
CA ALA A 250 6.55 2.63 -11.36
C ALA A 250 7.87 2.75 -10.59
N CYS A 251 8.04 3.84 -9.87
CA CYS A 251 9.28 4.16 -9.18
C CYS A 251 9.04 4.30 -7.68
N GLY A 252 10.02 3.90 -6.88
CA GLY A 252 9.91 3.95 -5.43
C GLY A 252 11.26 4.00 -4.73
N HIS A 253 11.36 4.78 -3.67
CA HIS A 253 12.50 4.78 -2.77
C HIS A 253 12.60 3.45 -2.02
N SER A 254 13.83 3.00 -1.79
CA SER A 254 14.11 1.83 -0.97
C SER A 254 13.75 2.09 0.48
N ILE A 255 13.08 1.12 1.10
CA ILE A 255 12.79 1.17 2.54
C ILE A 255 13.96 0.65 3.39
N ILE A 256 14.95 0.01 2.75
CA ILE A 256 16.18 -0.50 3.36
C ILE A 256 17.28 0.57 3.32
N ASN A 257 17.51 1.17 2.14
CA ASN A 257 18.45 2.27 1.96
C ASN A 257 17.69 3.57 1.65
N ARG A 258 17.33 4.33 2.69
CA ARG A 258 16.49 5.54 2.59
C ARG A 258 17.28 6.82 2.26
N THR A 259 18.28 6.71 1.41
CA THR A 259 19.19 7.83 1.08
C THR A 259 18.85 8.55 -0.23
N SER A 260 17.93 8.02 -1.05
CA SER A 260 17.59 8.64 -2.33
C SER A 260 17.02 10.05 -2.14
N THR A 261 17.51 10.98 -2.95
CA THR A 261 17.10 12.38 -2.94
C THR A 261 16.18 12.74 -4.10
N THR A 262 15.99 11.83 -5.06
CA THR A 262 15.12 12.03 -6.23
C THR A 262 13.70 12.33 -5.78
N ASP A 263 13.14 13.46 -6.25
CA ASP A 263 11.70 13.70 -6.17
C ASP A 263 10.99 12.90 -7.26
N VAL A 264 10.52 11.70 -6.89
CA VAL A 264 9.88 10.78 -7.82
C VAL A 264 8.57 11.35 -8.36
N GLY A 265 7.79 12.03 -7.52
CA GLY A 265 6.52 12.63 -7.93
C GLY A 265 6.73 13.66 -9.04
N ALA A 266 7.68 14.58 -8.85
CA ALA A 266 8.03 15.59 -9.86
C ALA A 266 8.62 14.96 -11.13
N LEU A 267 9.49 13.95 -10.99
CA LEU A 267 10.10 13.26 -12.13
C LEU A 267 9.04 12.53 -12.99
N MET A 268 8.08 11.86 -12.35
CA MET A 268 6.99 11.19 -13.06
C MET A 268 6.03 12.20 -13.68
N LEU A 269 5.75 13.33 -13.02
CA LEU A 269 4.91 14.41 -13.55
C LEU A 269 5.47 15.00 -14.85
N ALA A 270 6.79 15.21 -14.93
CA ALA A 270 7.46 15.66 -16.15
C ALA A 270 7.28 14.71 -17.34
N ASN A 271 6.89 13.45 -17.07
CA ASN A 271 6.62 12.40 -18.05
C ASN A 271 5.13 12.08 -18.17
N GLY A 272 4.24 13.02 -17.82
CA GLY A 272 2.78 12.86 -17.92
C GLY A 272 2.15 11.96 -16.86
N GLY A 273 2.91 11.64 -15.81
CA GLY A 273 2.47 10.85 -14.67
C GLY A 273 2.23 11.69 -13.41
N GLY A 274 2.59 11.12 -12.26
CA GLY A 274 2.53 11.81 -10.98
C GLY A 274 2.88 10.90 -9.81
N GLY A 275 2.77 11.44 -8.60
CA GLY A 275 3.08 10.73 -7.37
C GLY A 275 3.46 11.72 -6.27
N HIS A 276 4.20 11.21 -5.29
CA HIS A 276 4.80 11.99 -4.20
C HIS A 276 6.31 11.75 -4.18
N LYS A 277 7.03 12.49 -3.34
CA LYS A 277 8.51 12.50 -3.32
C LYS A 277 9.15 11.11 -3.39
N ALA A 278 8.61 10.15 -2.63
CA ALA A 278 9.19 8.80 -2.51
C ALA A 278 8.65 7.75 -3.50
N ALA A 279 7.56 8.02 -4.24
CA ALA A 279 7.01 7.05 -5.19
C ALA A 279 6.08 7.71 -6.21
N GLY A 280 6.02 7.14 -7.41
CA GLY A 280 5.18 7.67 -8.47
C GLY A 280 5.15 6.75 -9.68
N THR A 281 4.28 7.09 -10.62
CA THR A 281 4.12 6.34 -11.87
C THR A 281 3.93 7.27 -13.06
N CYS A 282 4.38 6.85 -14.24
CA CYS A 282 4.02 7.48 -15.51
C CYS A 282 3.72 6.40 -16.57
N GLN A 283 3.04 6.79 -17.64
CA GLN A 283 2.72 5.90 -18.76
C GLN A 283 3.17 6.57 -20.06
N VAL A 284 3.93 5.86 -20.88
CA VAL A 284 4.47 6.41 -22.14
C VAL A 284 4.22 5.46 -23.30
N PRO A 285 4.20 5.94 -24.56
CA PRO A 285 4.08 5.09 -25.73
C PRO A 285 5.11 3.96 -25.74
N TYR A 286 4.70 2.77 -26.19
CA TYR A 286 5.55 1.58 -26.14
C TYR A 286 6.89 1.76 -26.87
N ASP A 287 6.86 2.41 -28.03
CA ASP A 287 8.03 2.64 -28.88
C ASP A 287 9.04 3.62 -28.23
N ASP A 288 8.57 4.51 -27.35
CA ASP A 288 9.41 5.48 -26.64
C ASP A 288 10.00 4.90 -25.33
N ALA A 289 9.50 3.76 -24.87
CA ALA A 289 9.79 3.21 -23.56
C ALA A 289 11.29 3.02 -23.27
N GLY A 290 12.07 2.57 -24.27
CA GLY A 290 13.51 2.38 -24.11
C GLY A 290 14.26 3.69 -23.88
N LYS A 291 13.88 4.76 -24.61
CA LYS A 291 14.45 6.09 -24.46
C LYS A 291 14.09 6.69 -23.11
N VAL A 292 12.81 6.64 -22.74
CA VAL A 292 12.32 7.19 -21.47
C VAL A 292 12.94 6.46 -20.28
N LEU A 293 13.07 5.13 -20.33
CA LEU A 293 13.75 4.37 -19.29
C LEU A 293 15.18 4.89 -19.05
N HIS A 294 15.94 5.09 -20.12
CA HIS A 294 17.30 5.61 -20.02
C HIS A 294 17.34 7.01 -19.38
N GLU A 295 16.48 7.93 -19.82
CA GLU A 295 16.40 9.29 -19.28
C GLU A 295 16.03 9.32 -17.78
N LEU A 296 15.08 8.47 -17.38
CA LEU A 296 14.66 8.33 -15.99
C LEU A 296 15.80 7.77 -15.11
N VAL A 297 16.46 6.70 -15.55
CA VAL A 297 17.55 6.06 -14.81
C VAL A 297 18.74 7.03 -14.66
N GLU A 298 19.14 7.73 -15.72
CA GLU A 298 20.22 8.71 -15.64
C GLU A 298 19.89 9.88 -14.70
N THR A 299 18.63 10.33 -14.68
CA THR A 299 18.18 11.36 -13.75
C THR A 299 18.25 10.88 -12.30
N MET A 300 17.79 9.66 -12.02
CA MET A 300 17.86 9.06 -10.68
C MET A 300 19.30 8.87 -10.20
N LYS A 301 20.21 8.49 -11.11
CA LYS A 301 21.64 8.36 -10.84
C LYS A 301 22.30 9.70 -10.54
N HIS A 302 21.94 10.74 -11.29
CA HIS A 302 22.46 12.07 -11.07
C HIS A 302 22.07 12.64 -9.69
N ASN A 303 20.83 12.39 -9.27
CA ASN A 303 20.33 12.89 -8.00
C ASN A 303 20.96 12.16 -6.80
N GLY A 304 21.26 10.86 -6.94
CA GLY A 304 21.72 10.03 -5.83
C GLY A 304 20.56 9.49 -5.00
#